data_AF-A0A1Y1LXX0-F1
#
_entry.id   AF-A0A1Y1LXX0-F1
#
_cell.length_a   1.000
_cell.length_b   1.000
_cell.length_c   1.000
_cell.angle_alpha   90.00
_cell.angle_beta   90.00
_cell.angle_gamma   90.00
#
_symmetry.space_group_name_H-M   'P 1'
#
loop_
_entity.id
_entity.type
_entity.pdbx_description
1 polymer ?
#
loop_
_entity_poly.entity_id
_entity_poly.type
_entity_poly.pdbx_seq_one_letter_code
_entity_poly.pdbx_strand_id
1 'polypeptide(L)'
;RKLPGSLEHMLTFIYIAYTMMALLYETVPTFEDTWIECLGDLGRYRMAVEDDDIRDREIWTGVSRFWYTKASDKIPMTGRLYHHLAILARPNALQQLYYYAKSLCVPVPFLSARDSVMTLFDPLLNANPSASQRLEPVDISFVRVHGILFSGTHDDQLEPSMKQFLELL
;
A
#
# COMPACT_ATOMS: atom_id res chain seq x y z
N ARG A 1 4.73 12.61 18.01
CA ARG A 1 5.82 13.44 18.61
C ARG A 1 7.07 12.56 18.62
N LYS A 2 8.07 12.82 17.76
CA LYS A 2 9.33 12.03 17.74
C LYS A 2 10.08 12.29 19.05
N LEU A 3 10.54 11.25 19.75
CA LEU A 3 11.34 11.40 20.96
C LEU A 3 12.77 11.80 20.55
N PRO A 4 13.32 12.94 21.03
CA PRO A 4 14.68 13.35 20.71
C PRO A 4 15.69 12.24 21.02
N GLY A 5 16.61 11.93 20.09
CA GLY A 5 17.64 10.91 20.26
C GLY A 5 17.18 9.44 20.06
N SER A 6 15.88 9.17 19.91
CA SER A 6 15.39 7.79 19.72
C SER A 6 15.59 7.25 18.30
N LEU A 7 15.84 8.12 17.31
CA LEU A 7 15.93 7.74 15.90
C LEU A 7 17.02 6.71 15.65
N GLU A 8 18.23 6.99 16.12
CA GLU A 8 19.37 6.08 15.97
C GLU A 8 19.07 4.71 16.60
N HIS A 9 18.51 4.69 17.80
CA HIS A 9 18.11 3.45 18.47
C HIS A 9 17.05 2.66 17.68
N MET A 10 16.05 3.33 17.10
CA MET A 10 15.05 2.67 16.26
C MET A 10 15.68 2.11 14.98
N LEU A 11 16.57 2.85 14.33
CA LEU A 11 17.28 2.39 13.13
C LEU A 11 18.15 1.17 13.43
N THR A 12 18.94 1.21 14.52
CA THR A 12 19.74 0.07 14.98
C THR A 12 18.88 -1.14 15.31
N PHE A 13 17.76 -0.94 16.02
CA PHE A 13 16.84 -2.02 16.34
C PHE A 13 16.27 -2.67 15.07
N ILE A 14 15.78 -1.88 14.12
CA ILE A 14 15.23 -2.40 12.86
C ILE A 14 16.30 -3.16 12.08
N TYR A 15 17.53 -2.64 12.01
CA TYR A 15 18.63 -3.31 11.33
C TYR A 15 18.96 -4.67 11.95
N ILE A 16 19.13 -4.73 13.28
CA ILE A 16 19.41 -5.98 14.00
C ILE A 16 18.25 -6.98 13.80
N ALA A 17 17.02 -6.53 13.98
CA ALA A 17 15.84 -7.37 13.79
C ALA A 17 15.77 -7.91 12.35
N TYR A 18 16.07 -7.08 11.34
CA TYR A 18 16.07 -7.49 9.94
C TYR A 18 17.13 -8.56 9.68
N THR A 19 18.36 -8.37 10.17
CA THR A 19 19.42 -9.37 10.03
C THR A 19 19.06 -10.69 10.71
N MET A 20 18.47 -10.64 11.91
CA MET A 20 18.02 -11.84 12.63
C MET A 20 16.90 -12.56 11.86
N MET A 21 15.89 -11.84 11.36
CA MET A 21 14.80 -12.44 10.58
C MET A 21 15.30 -13.00 9.24
N ALA A 22 16.26 -12.36 8.59
CA ALA A 22 16.87 -12.87 7.36
C ALA A 22 17.64 -14.18 7.61
N LEU A 23 18.41 -14.25 8.71
CA LEU A 23 19.08 -15.48 9.10
C LEU A 23 18.07 -16.61 9.40
N LEU A 24 16.98 -16.31 10.10
CA LEU A 24 15.91 -17.29 10.38
C LEU A 24 15.20 -17.74 9.10
N TYR A 25 14.97 -16.82 8.16
CA TYR A 25 14.44 -17.15 6.84
C TYR A 25 15.33 -18.16 6.09
N GLU A 26 16.65 -18.00 6.15
CA GLU A 26 17.60 -18.89 5.47
C GLU A 26 17.83 -20.22 6.18
N THR A 27 17.69 -20.26 7.52
CA THR A 27 18.11 -21.42 8.34
C THR A 27 16.95 -22.21 8.95
N VAL A 28 15.75 -21.63 9.07
CA VAL A 28 14.59 -22.23 9.75
C VAL A 28 13.36 -22.18 8.83
N PRO A 29 13.21 -23.13 7.89
CA PRO A 29 12.14 -23.10 6.88
C PRO A 29 10.74 -23.34 7.44
N THR A 30 10.62 -23.90 8.65
CA THR A 30 9.32 -24.24 9.28
C THR A 30 8.38 -23.04 9.39
N PHE A 31 8.90 -21.83 9.53
CA PHE A 31 8.13 -20.59 9.67
C PHE A 31 8.42 -19.59 8.54
N GLU A 32 8.82 -20.10 7.36
CA GLU A 32 9.23 -19.28 6.21
C GLU A 32 8.23 -18.16 5.91
N ASP A 33 6.94 -18.49 5.87
CA ASP A 33 5.84 -17.54 5.63
C ASP A 33 5.81 -16.39 6.64
N THR A 34 6.03 -16.70 7.92
CA THR A 34 6.12 -15.71 8.99
C THR A 34 7.35 -14.82 8.82
N TRP A 35 8.51 -15.40 8.49
CA TRP A 35 9.75 -14.64 8.32
C TRP A 35 9.69 -13.69 7.12
N ILE A 36 9.16 -14.14 5.99
CA ILE A 36 8.96 -13.31 4.79
C ILE A 36 8.14 -12.07 5.14
N GLU A 37 7.05 -12.26 5.88
CA GLU A 37 6.18 -11.16 6.26
C GLU A 37 6.83 -10.20 7.26
N CYS A 38 7.50 -10.72 8.29
CA CYS A 38 8.26 -9.89 9.23
C CYS A 38 9.34 -9.06 8.52
N LEU A 39 10.00 -9.61 7.50
CA LEU A 39 10.97 -8.87 6.69
C LEU A 39 10.30 -7.75 5.88
N GLY A 40 9.09 -7.99 5.37
CA GLY A 40 8.23 -6.97 4.75
C GLY A 40 7.87 -5.84 5.72
N ASP A 41 7.42 -6.18 6.93
CA ASP A 41 7.07 -5.25 7.99
C ASP A 41 8.28 -4.41 8.43
N LEU A 42 9.44 -5.04 8.67
CA LEU A 42 10.67 -4.35 9.06
C LEU A 42 11.15 -3.38 7.98
N GLY A 43 11.07 -3.77 6.71
CA GLY A 43 11.37 -2.84 5.60
C GLY A 43 10.41 -1.64 5.59
N ARG A 44 9.14 -1.89 5.87
CA ARG A 44 8.11 -0.82 5.98
C ARG A 44 8.37 0.10 7.17
N TYR A 45 8.77 -0.43 8.32
CA TYR A 45 9.12 0.36 9.49
C TYR A 45 10.36 1.22 9.22
N ARG A 46 11.38 0.66 8.54
CA ARG A 46 12.57 1.43 8.15
C ARG A 46 12.24 2.59 7.21
N MET A 47 11.33 2.35 6.25
CA MET A 47 10.79 3.40 5.37
C MET A 47 10.02 4.48 6.14
N ALA A 48 9.31 4.12 7.21
CA ALA A 48 8.50 5.08 7.99
C ALA A 48 9.31 5.87 9.02
N VAL A 49 10.40 5.30 9.54
CA VAL A 49 11.29 5.95 10.52
C VAL A 49 12.18 7.00 9.85
N GLU A 50 12.67 6.72 8.65
CA GLU A 50 13.50 7.62 7.85
C GLU A 50 12.64 8.48 6.93
N ASP A 51 12.31 9.69 7.40
CA ASP A 51 11.44 10.62 6.65
C ASP A 51 12.26 11.62 5.81
N ASP A 52 13.55 11.80 6.12
CA ASP A 52 14.36 12.91 5.59
C ASP A 52 15.22 12.51 4.35
N ASP A 53 15.62 11.23 4.19
CA ASP A 53 16.32 10.75 2.98
C ASP A 53 15.38 10.00 2.02
N ILE A 54 15.05 10.65 0.90
CA ILE A 54 14.16 10.13 -0.16
C ILE A 54 14.72 8.82 -0.75
N ARG A 55 16.04 8.69 -0.90
CA ARG A 55 16.65 7.49 -1.51
C ARG A 55 16.52 6.28 -0.60
N ASP A 56 16.77 6.46 0.70
CA ASP A 56 16.56 5.41 1.69
C ASP A 56 15.10 4.96 1.69
N ARG A 57 14.18 5.92 1.63
CA ARG A 57 12.74 5.62 1.54
C ARG A 57 12.41 4.78 0.31
N GLU A 58 12.95 5.11 -0.86
CA GLU A 58 12.74 4.34 -2.09
C GLU A 58 13.32 2.92 -2.00
N ILE A 59 14.54 2.78 -1.46
CA ILE A 59 15.18 1.48 -1.26
C ILE A 59 14.31 0.59 -0.36
N TRP A 60 13.91 1.10 0.80
CA TRP A 60 13.15 0.33 1.77
C TRP A 60 11.70 0.08 1.34
N THR A 61 11.13 0.97 0.52
CA THR A 61 9.87 0.71 -0.20
C THR A 61 10.04 -0.50 -1.13
N GLY A 62 11.14 -0.57 -1.89
CA GLY A 62 11.45 -1.69 -2.77
C GLY A 62 11.65 -3.00 -2.02
N VAL A 63 12.42 -2.99 -0.93
CA VAL A 63 12.65 -4.15 -0.04
C VAL A 63 11.33 -4.66 0.53
N SER A 64 10.53 -3.76 1.10
CA SER A 64 9.24 -4.12 1.69
C SER A 64 8.29 -4.70 0.64
N ARG A 65 8.21 -4.08 -0.54
CA ARG A 65 7.39 -4.57 -1.66
C ARG A 65 7.82 -5.96 -2.11
N PHE A 66 9.14 -6.21 -2.25
CA PHE A 66 9.66 -7.53 -2.62
C PHE A 66 9.16 -8.62 -1.67
N TRP A 67 9.27 -8.39 -0.36
CA TRP A 67 8.85 -9.36 0.64
C TRP A 67 7.34 -9.59 0.66
N TYR A 68 6.51 -8.54 0.59
CA TYR A 68 5.06 -8.75 0.54
C TYR A 68 4.59 -9.37 -0.78
N THR A 69 5.22 -9.08 -1.92
CA THR A 69 4.93 -9.78 -3.17
C THR A 69 5.18 -11.27 -2.99
N LYS A 70 6.36 -11.64 -2.48
CA LYS A 70 6.73 -13.03 -2.19
C LYS A 70 5.77 -13.70 -1.20
N ALA A 71 5.38 -13.00 -0.13
CA ALA A 71 4.39 -13.49 0.83
C ALA A 71 3.03 -13.73 0.14
N SER A 72 2.60 -12.79 -0.69
CA SER A 72 1.30 -12.86 -1.38
C SER A 72 1.25 -13.95 -2.44
N ASP A 73 2.39 -14.31 -3.05
CA ASP A 73 2.49 -15.44 -3.98
C ASP A 73 2.37 -16.78 -3.26
N LYS A 74 2.93 -16.89 -2.04
CA LYS A 74 2.82 -18.10 -1.21
C LYS A 74 1.46 -18.24 -0.54
N ILE A 75 0.88 -17.13 -0.09
CA ILE A 75 -0.35 -17.11 0.69
C ILE A 75 -1.41 -16.18 0.04
N PRO A 76 -1.84 -16.47 -1.20
CA PRO A 76 -2.69 -15.55 -1.99
C PRO A 76 -4.10 -15.33 -1.42
N MET A 77 -4.49 -16.09 -0.40
CA MET A 77 -5.76 -15.92 0.28
C MET A 77 -5.79 -14.82 1.33
N THR A 78 -4.63 -14.27 1.70
CA THR A 78 -4.46 -13.39 2.86
C THR A 78 -4.54 -11.91 2.47
N GLY A 79 -5.67 -11.26 2.76
CA GLY A 79 -5.97 -9.90 2.34
C GLY A 79 -4.99 -8.84 2.84
N ARG A 80 -4.51 -8.97 4.09
CA ARG A 80 -3.60 -7.99 4.71
C ARG A 80 -2.26 -7.85 3.98
N LEU A 81 -1.79 -8.87 3.27
CA LEU A 81 -0.58 -8.78 2.44
C LEU A 81 -0.80 -7.80 1.28
N TYR A 82 -1.96 -7.89 0.63
CA TYR A 82 -2.36 -6.96 -0.42
C TYR A 82 -2.64 -5.56 0.14
N HIS A 83 -3.18 -5.42 1.36
CA HIS A 83 -3.29 -4.11 2.01
C HIS A 83 -1.94 -3.41 2.15
N HIS A 84 -0.90 -4.13 2.58
CA HIS A 84 0.45 -3.57 2.66
C HIS A 84 1.03 -3.22 1.28
N LEU A 85 0.81 -4.07 0.26
CA LEU A 85 1.18 -3.76 -1.12
C LEU A 85 0.45 -2.51 -1.66
N ALA A 86 -0.82 -2.31 -1.28
CA ALA A 86 -1.56 -1.10 -1.64
C ALA A 86 -0.88 0.14 -1.07
N ILE A 87 -0.51 0.14 0.21
CA ILE A 87 0.20 1.27 0.82
C ILE A 87 1.52 1.57 0.11
N LEU A 88 2.26 0.53 -0.29
CA LEU A 88 3.56 0.61 -0.97
C LEU A 88 3.46 0.94 -2.47
N ALA A 89 2.27 0.90 -3.05
CA ALA A 89 2.06 1.19 -4.47
C ALA A 89 2.03 2.70 -4.78
N ARG A 90 2.02 3.58 -3.76
CA ARG A 90 2.10 5.04 -3.97
C ARG A 90 3.35 5.42 -4.79
N PRO A 91 3.24 6.38 -5.73
CA PRO A 91 2.05 7.17 -6.06
C PRO A 91 1.09 6.52 -7.09
N ASN A 92 1.31 5.28 -7.53
CA ASN A 92 0.51 4.63 -8.57
C ASN A 92 -0.92 4.33 -8.08
N ALA A 93 -1.90 5.12 -8.53
CA ALA A 93 -3.29 5.02 -8.08
C ALA A 93 -3.98 3.73 -8.55
N LEU A 94 -3.70 3.27 -9.76
CA LEU A 94 -4.28 2.02 -10.29
C LEU A 94 -3.80 0.80 -9.51
N GLN A 95 -2.49 0.71 -9.22
CA GLN A 95 -1.94 -0.37 -8.41
C GLN A 95 -2.48 -0.32 -6.98
N GLN A 96 -2.62 0.87 -6.38
CA GLN A 96 -3.26 1.02 -5.08
C GLN A 96 -4.68 0.45 -5.10
N LEU A 97 -5.50 0.86 -6.08
CA LEU A 97 -6.88 0.39 -6.23
C LEU A 97 -6.93 -1.13 -6.40
N TYR A 98 -6.09 -1.70 -7.28
CA TYR A 98 -5.98 -3.13 -7.50
C TYR A 98 -5.70 -3.88 -6.18
N TYR A 99 -4.68 -3.44 -5.44
CA TYR A 99 -4.29 -4.12 -4.21
C TYR A 99 -5.31 -3.95 -3.07
N TYR A 100 -5.95 -2.79 -2.94
CA TYR A 100 -7.06 -2.63 -2.00
C TYR A 100 -8.25 -3.53 -2.36
N ALA A 101 -8.60 -3.63 -3.64
CA ALA A 101 -9.65 -4.55 -4.10
C ALA A 101 -9.28 -6.00 -3.79
N LYS A 102 -8.05 -6.43 -4.10
CA LYS A 102 -7.52 -7.76 -3.73
C LYS A 102 -7.60 -8.00 -2.23
N SER A 103 -7.19 -7.03 -1.40
CA SER A 103 -7.25 -7.12 0.05
C SER A 103 -8.66 -7.39 0.59
N LEU A 104 -9.70 -6.93 -0.11
CA LEU A 104 -11.10 -7.08 0.29
C LEU A 104 -11.80 -8.31 -0.33
N CYS A 105 -11.29 -8.81 -1.45
CA CYS A 105 -11.98 -9.83 -2.25
C CYS A 105 -11.33 -11.22 -2.19
N VAL A 106 -10.18 -11.38 -1.54
CA VAL A 106 -9.57 -12.71 -1.31
C VAL A 106 -10.30 -13.48 -0.19
N PRO A 107 -10.16 -14.82 -0.13
CA PRO A 107 -10.89 -15.66 0.83
C PRO A 107 -10.77 -15.25 2.31
N VAL A 108 -9.60 -14.72 2.74
CA VAL A 108 -9.41 -14.16 4.08
C VAL A 108 -9.24 -12.64 3.93
N PRO A 109 -10.35 -11.88 3.86
CA PRO A 109 -10.30 -10.45 3.58
C PRO A 109 -9.75 -9.67 4.77
N PHE A 110 -9.10 -8.54 4.49
CA PHE A 110 -8.67 -7.59 5.50
C PHE A 110 -9.58 -6.36 5.49
N LEU A 111 -10.58 -6.35 6.38
CA LEU A 111 -11.69 -5.40 6.34
C LEU A 111 -11.27 -3.94 6.60
N SER A 112 -10.19 -3.70 7.34
CA SER A 112 -9.65 -2.34 7.54
C SER A 112 -9.15 -1.69 6.23
N ALA A 113 -9.01 -2.47 5.16
CA ALA A 113 -8.77 -1.92 3.82
C ALA A 113 -9.95 -1.04 3.32
N ARG A 114 -11.18 -1.23 3.83
CA ARG A 114 -12.33 -0.38 3.49
C ARG A 114 -12.12 1.07 3.90
N ASP A 115 -11.57 1.30 5.09
CA ASP A 115 -11.27 2.66 5.55
C ASP A 115 -10.00 3.19 4.85
N SER A 116 -9.02 2.31 4.65
CA SER A 116 -7.73 2.71 4.05
C SER A 116 -7.86 3.14 2.59
N VAL A 117 -8.72 2.49 1.80
CA VAL A 117 -8.93 2.82 0.38
C VAL A 117 -9.61 4.19 0.22
N MET A 118 -10.35 4.68 1.21
CA MET A 118 -10.92 6.04 1.16
C MET A 118 -9.84 7.11 1.05
N THR A 119 -8.64 6.88 1.59
CA THR A 119 -7.49 7.81 1.41
C THR A 119 -7.04 7.96 -0.04
N LEU A 120 -7.41 7.03 -0.92
CA LEU A 120 -7.23 7.11 -2.38
C LEU A 120 -8.42 7.81 -3.04
N PHE A 121 -9.64 7.55 -2.59
CA PHE A 121 -10.86 8.06 -3.20
C PHE A 121 -11.20 9.51 -2.81
N ASP A 122 -11.14 9.85 -1.52
CA ASP A 122 -11.59 11.15 -0.99
C ASP A 122 -11.00 12.35 -1.73
N PRO A 123 -9.69 12.38 -2.09
CA PRO A 123 -9.14 13.52 -2.82
C PRO A 123 -9.74 13.69 -4.22
N LEU A 124 -10.11 12.58 -4.87
CA LEU A 124 -10.67 12.56 -6.22
C LEU A 124 -12.18 12.77 -6.23
N LEU A 125 -12.89 12.35 -5.18
CA LEU A 125 -14.33 12.59 -5.01
C LEU A 125 -14.59 14.08 -4.72
N ASN A 126 -13.84 14.66 -3.77
CA ASN A 126 -14.01 16.04 -3.31
C ASN A 126 -13.32 17.09 -4.20
N ALA A 127 -12.93 16.72 -5.43
CA ALA A 127 -12.32 17.60 -6.43
C ALA A 127 -11.11 18.41 -5.89
N ASN A 128 -10.23 17.78 -5.11
CA ASN A 128 -9.05 18.46 -4.57
C ASN A 128 -8.00 18.67 -5.69
N PRO A 129 -7.74 19.91 -6.15
CA PRO A 129 -6.92 20.16 -7.34
C PRO A 129 -5.49 19.64 -7.24
N SER A 130 -4.94 19.60 -6.01
CA SER A 130 -3.59 19.09 -5.73
C SER A 130 -3.45 17.57 -5.87
N ALA A 131 -4.54 16.82 -5.74
CA ALA A 131 -4.53 15.37 -5.85
C ALA A 131 -4.45 14.90 -7.31
N SER A 132 -5.03 15.69 -8.21
CA SER A 132 -5.08 15.43 -9.65
C SER A 132 -3.79 15.77 -10.39
N GLN A 133 -2.90 16.58 -9.82
CA GLN A 133 -1.68 17.05 -10.51
C GLN A 133 -0.64 15.96 -10.81
N ARG A 134 -0.77 14.76 -10.21
CA ARG A 134 0.25 13.69 -10.31
C ARG A 134 -0.23 12.43 -11.04
N LEU A 135 -1.46 12.43 -11.54
CA LEU A 135 -2.07 11.26 -12.17
C LEU A 135 -2.55 11.61 -13.57
N GLU A 136 -2.52 10.63 -14.47
CA GLU A 136 -3.09 10.78 -15.79
C GLU A 136 -4.62 10.98 -15.70
N PRO A 137 -5.23 11.79 -16.58
CA PRO A 137 -6.67 12.05 -16.55
C PRO A 137 -7.53 10.76 -16.61
N VAL A 138 -7.06 9.74 -17.33
CA VAL A 138 -7.72 8.44 -17.44
C VAL A 138 -7.72 7.68 -16.11
N ASP A 139 -6.60 7.69 -15.39
CA ASP A 139 -6.46 7.05 -14.08
C ASP A 139 -7.33 7.74 -13.03
N ILE A 140 -7.37 9.08 -13.07
CA ILE A 140 -8.23 9.88 -12.19
C ILE A 140 -9.69 9.50 -12.39
N SER A 141 -10.14 9.48 -13.65
CA SER A 141 -11.53 9.17 -14.00
C SER A 141 -11.89 7.73 -13.60
N PHE A 142 -10.99 6.78 -13.87
CA PHE A 142 -11.17 5.37 -13.49
C PHE A 142 -11.30 5.19 -11.98
N VAL A 143 -10.39 5.77 -11.20
CA VAL A 143 -10.39 5.66 -9.73
C VAL A 143 -11.57 6.40 -9.12
N ARG A 144 -11.99 7.54 -9.68
CA ARG A 144 -13.17 8.30 -9.26
C ARG A 144 -14.45 7.48 -9.43
N VAL A 145 -14.65 6.84 -10.59
CA VAL A 145 -15.81 5.95 -10.83
C VAL A 145 -15.86 4.84 -9.77
N HIS A 146 -14.72 4.20 -9.49
CA HIS A 146 -14.65 3.17 -8.45
C HIS A 146 -14.93 3.73 -7.06
N GLY A 147 -14.47 4.94 -6.75
CA GLY A 147 -14.75 5.61 -5.46
C GLY A 147 -16.24 5.88 -5.25
N ILE A 148 -16.95 6.32 -6.29
CA ILE A 148 -18.42 6.54 -6.25
C ILE A 148 -19.12 5.21 -5.98
N LEU A 149 -18.85 4.19 -6.81
CA LEU A 149 -19.45 2.86 -6.67
C LEU A 149 -19.15 2.21 -5.31
N PHE A 150 -17.93 2.38 -4.81
CA PHE A 150 -17.50 1.78 -3.54
C PHE A 150 -18.12 2.45 -2.32
N SER A 151 -18.20 3.79 -2.34
CA SER A 151 -18.71 4.58 -1.21
C SER A 151 -20.24 4.63 -1.17
N GLY A 152 -20.91 4.46 -2.31
CA GLY A 152 -22.35 4.71 -2.43
C GLY A 152 -22.71 6.17 -2.18
N THR A 153 -21.78 7.08 -2.50
CA THR A 153 -21.95 8.54 -2.37
C THR A 153 -21.67 9.19 -3.71
N HIS A 154 -22.20 10.41 -3.93
CA HIS A 154 -22.05 11.15 -5.20
C HIS A 154 -22.65 10.39 -6.41
N ASP A 155 -23.77 9.69 -6.21
CA ASP A 155 -24.46 8.92 -7.26
C ASP A 155 -24.84 9.79 -8.47
N ASP A 156 -25.16 11.06 -8.24
CA ASP A 156 -25.42 12.07 -9.28
C ASP A 156 -24.22 12.32 -10.20
N GLN A 157 -23.01 11.99 -9.74
CA GLN A 157 -21.76 12.14 -10.48
C GLN A 157 -21.31 10.85 -11.16
N LEU A 158 -22.00 9.72 -10.98
CA LEU A 158 -21.59 8.43 -11.53
C LEU A 158 -21.60 8.44 -13.07
N GLU A 159 -22.76 8.74 -13.68
CA GLU A 159 -22.91 8.77 -15.14
C GLU A 159 -21.94 9.77 -15.81
N PRO A 160 -21.82 11.03 -15.33
CA PRO A 160 -20.81 11.96 -15.86
C PRO A 160 -19.37 11.44 -15.76
N SER A 161 -19.00 10.85 -14.62
CA SER A 161 -17.63 10.33 -14.40
C SER A 161 -17.33 9.12 -15.29
N MET A 162 -18.31 8.24 -15.51
CA MET A 162 -18.19 7.11 -16.43
C MET A 162 -18.01 7.59 -17.88
N LYS A 163 -18.80 8.58 -18.31
CA LYS A 163 -18.69 9.16 -19.65
C LYS A 163 -17.30 9.79 -19.86
N GLN A 164 -16.82 10.56 -18.90
CA GLN A 164 -15.48 11.16 -18.95
C GLN A 164 -14.39 10.09 -19.06
N PHE A 165 -14.48 9.00 -18.28
CA PHE A 165 -13.52 7.90 -18.38
C PHE A 165 -13.52 7.26 -19.77
N LEU A 166 -14.70 6.98 -20.34
CA LEU A 166 -14.83 6.37 -21.66
C LEU A 166 -14.31 7.26 -22.80
N GLU A 167 -14.42 8.59 -22.67
CA GLU A 167 -13.88 9.54 -23.64
C GLU A 167 -12.34 9.60 -23.64
N LEU A 168 -11.69 9.06 -22.61
CA LEU A 168 -10.23 9.05 -22.45
C LEU A 168 -9.56 7.72 -22.85
N LEU A 169 -10.36 6.70 -23.24
CA LEU A 169 -9.88 5.39 -23.73
C LEU A 169 -9.63 5.41 -25.25
#